data_AF-A0A973DPS4-F1
#
_entry.id   AF-A0A973DPS4-F1
#
_cell.length_a   1.000
_cell.length_b   1.000
_cell.length_c   1.000
_cell.angle_alpha   90.00
_cell.angle_beta   90.00
_cell.angle_gamma   90.00
#
_symmetry.space_group_name_H-M   'P 1'
#
loop_
_entity.id
_entity.type
_entity.pdbx_description
1 polymer ?
#
loop_
_entity_poly.entity_id
_entity_poly.type
_entity_poly.pdbx_seq_one_letter_code
_entity_poly.pdbx_strand_id
1 'polypeptide(L)'
;MVKKVIIATVAAGVLILMLAIFNTKENEASNSIIEQQPSYNDKKIVNSGQLETLIIEQVDNKVQSASNLTSTIDKYKGLTPQESLIEIFKSYGQQNQGHAQLLIELIKEGIIDPNATMRERDESDHYTPLYAALFMDNAITIEQINLFIELGAMVQDSAPWRSLFGELEPEIFEHLTQLANIDHEDKLLLVEQSLWANNKDLAKHLYQQGATIALNQDMLYGLVYQDNNGEMISWILDNNLASSEQIATTSQQAEQDKVIAKQQATENNNKFLNFMKDQMTDEEYKFLQEFLADKK
;
A
#
# COMPACT_ATOMS: atom_id res chain seq x y z
N MET A 1 17.81 22.67 24.94
CA MET A 1 16.45 22.09 24.79
C MET A 1 15.54 22.99 23.98
N VAL A 2 15.44 24.29 24.27
CA VAL A 2 14.53 25.24 23.59
C VAL A 2 14.73 25.31 22.06
N LYS A 3 15.99 25.31 21.56
CA LYS A 3 16.27 25.34 20.10
C LYS A 3 15.72 24.13 19.34
N LYS A 4 15.67 22.93 19.94
CA LYS A 4 15.15 21.72 19.27
C LYS A 4 13.63 21.71 19.17
N VAL A 5 12.94 22.36 20.11
CA VAL A 5 11.47 22.45 20.13
C VAL A 5 10.99 23.45 19.06
N ILE A 6 11.66 24.59 18.91
CA ILE A 6 11.28 25.61 17.92
C ILE A 6 11.43 25.06 16.49
N ILE A 7 12.54 24.37 16.19
CA ILE A 7 12.76 23.76 14.86
C ILE A 7 11.69 22.70 14.53
N ALA A 8 11.28 21.89 15.52
CA ALA A 8 10.23 20.89 15.33
C ALA A 8 8.86 21.52 15.05
N THR A 9 8.51 22.60 15.74
CA THR A 9 7.20 23.28 15.56
C THR A 9 7.11 24.00 14.22
N VAL A 10 8.20 24.63 13.76
CA VAL A 10 8.25 25.30 12.44
C VAL A 10 8.19 24.28 11.31
N ALA A 11 8.91 23.17 11.42
CA ALA A 11 8.84 22.08 10.43
C ALA A 11 7.43 21.47 10.32
N ALA A 12 6.74 21.28 11.46
CA ALA A 12 5.35 20.81 11.48
C ALA A 12 4.39 21.81 10.84
N GLY A 13 4.56 23.11 11.08
CA GLY A 13 3.73 24.16 10.49
C GLY A 13 3.84 24.24 8.96
N VAL A 14 5.06 24.11 8.42
CA VAL A 14 5.30 24.11 6.96
C VAL A 14 4.72 22.84 6.30
N LEU A 15 4.81 21.69 6.97
CA LEU A 15 4.24 20.43 6.49
C LEU A 15 2.70 20.48 6.39
N ILE A 16 2.05 21.07 7.41
CA ILE A 16 0.58 21.23 7.44
C ILE A 16 0.12 22.19 6.33
N LEU A 17 0.87 23.26 6.07
CA LEU A 17 0.53 24.22 5.02
C LEU A 17 0.64 23.61 3.60
N MET A 18 1.64 22.74 3.38
CA MET A 18 1.80 21.98 2.14
C MET A 18 0.62 21.02 1.90
N LEU A 19 0.15 20.32 2.95
CA LEU A 19 -0.96 19.37 2.84
C LEU A 19 -2.31 20.04 2.56
N ALA A 20 -2.51 21.28 3.01
CA ALA A 20 -3.75 22.02 2.81
C ALA A 20 -3.97 22.52 1.36
N ILE A 21 -2.89 22.71 0.59
CA ILE A 21 -2.96 23.26 -0.78
C ILE A 21 -3.36 22.19 -1.82
N PHE A 22 -3.12 20.90 -1.54
CA PHE A 22 -3.36 19.82 -2.51
C PHE A 22 -4.76 19.18 -2.45
N ASN A 23 -5.68 19.66 -1.61
CA ASN A 23 -6.84 18.86 -1.21
C ASN A 23 -8.20 19.59 -1.33
N THR A 24 -8.61 19.99 -2.54
CA THR A 24 -9.99 20.49 -2.78
C THR A 24 -10.63 19.97 -4.07
N LYS A 25 -11.64 19.09 -3.92
CA LYS A 25 -12.95 18.93 -4.63
C LYS A 25 -13.43 17.48 -4.51
N GLU A 26 -14.42 17.13 -3.68
CA GLU A 26 -15.90 17.29 -3.72
C GLU A 26 -16.68 16.25 -4.56
N ASN A 27 -17.14 15.23 -3.83
CA ASN A 27 -18.13 14.15 -3.97
C ASN A 27 -19.39 14.34 -4.84
N GLU A 28 -20.00 13.23 -5.28
CA GLU A 28 -21.45 12.94 -5.12
C GLU A 28 -21.75 11.41 -4.99
N ALA A 29 -22.81 11.09 -4.23
CA ALA A 29 -23.12 9.85 -3.50
C ALA A 29 -23.93 8.75 -4.23
N SER A 30 -23.95 7.50 -3.70
CA SER A 30 -25.17 6.83 -3.12
C SER A 30 -25.14 5.29 -3.00
N ASN A 31 -25.50 4.81 -1.78
CA ASN A 31 -26.46 3.76 -1.38
C ASN A 31 -26.33 2.25 -1.76
N SER A 32 -25.98 1.46 -0.71
CA SER A 32 -26.67 0.32 -0.05
C SER A 32 -27.21 -0.92 -0.80
N ILE A 33 -26.94 -2.13 -0.24
CA ILE A 33 -27.91 -3.10 0.38
C ILE A 33 -27.25 -4.49 0.70
N ILE A 34 -27.22 -4.80 2.01
CA ILE A 34 -27.49 -6.00 2.86
C ILE A 34 -27.62 -7.46 2.28
N GLU A 35 -26.90 -8.37 2.98
CA GLU A 35 -27.08 -9.82 3.36
C GLU A 35 -27.19 -10.97 2.33
N GLN A 36 -26.38 -12.04 2.50
CA GLN A 36 -26.62 -13.23 3.38
C GLN A 36 -25.45 -14.24 3.28
N GLN A 37 -24.92 -14.69 4.42
CA GLN A 37 -23.95 -15.80 4.52
C GLN A 37 -24.64 -17.14 4.83
N PRO A 38 -24.08 -18.28 4.38
CA PRO A 38 -24.32 -19.57 5.00
C PRO A 38 -23.08 -20.13 5.74
N SER A 39 -23.37 -20.54 6.98
CA SER A 39 -22.57 -21.32 7.93
C SER A 39 -22.15 -22.70 7.39
N TYR A 40 -20.92 -23.14 7.70
CA TYR A 40 -20.61 -24.56 7.87
C TYR A 40 -19.63 -24.83 9.01
N ASN A 41 -19.95 -25.89 9.75
CA ASN A 41 -19.35 -26.34 10.99
C ASN A 41 -18.58 -27.65 10.74
N ASP A 42 -17.37 -27.71 11.28
CA ASP A 42 -16.90 -28.75 12.21
C ASP A 42 -16.20 -30.05 11.71
N LYS A 43 -15.18 -30.42 12.50
CA LYS A 43 -14.44 -31.72 12.66
C LYS A 43 -13.21 -31.94 11.77
N LYS A 44 -12.09 -32.52 12.23
CA LYS A 44 -11.89 -33.45 13.36
C LYS A 44 -10.41 -33.53 13.80
N ILE A 45 -10.24 -33.73 15.10
CA ILE A 45 -9.02 -34.02 15.87
C ILE A 45 -8.48 -35.43 15.60
N VAL A 46 -7.15 -35.60 15.53
CA VAL A 46 -6.45 -36.88 15.74
C VAL A 46 -5.19 -36.70 16.61
N ASN A 47 -5.11 -37.54 17.65
CA ASN A 47 -4.11 -37.71 18.72
C ASN A 47 -2.72 -38.14 18.20
N SER A 48 -1.59 -37.56 18.66
CA SER A 48 -0.84 -37.76 19.93
C SER A 48 0.07 -38.99 19.96
N GLY A 49 1.39 -38.80 20.10
CA GLY A 49 2.28 -39.91 20.47
C GLY A 49 3.80 -39.72 20.46
N GLN A 50 4.36 -38.58 20.05
CA GLN A 50 5.83 -38.39 20.01
C GLN A 50 6.33 -36.99 20.41
N LEU A 51 5.50 -36.18 21.08
CA LEU A 51 5.73 -34.74 21.22
C LEU A 51 6.46 -34.29 22.50
N GLU A 52 6.73 -35.13 23.49
CA GLU A 52 7.02 -34.62 24.85
C GLU A 52 8.42 -34.04 25.10
N THR A 53 9.38 -34.16 24.18
CA THR A 53 10.75 -33.64 24.40
C THR A 53 11.15 -32.46 23.51
N LEU A 54 10.37 -32.14 22.47
CA LEU A 54 10.48 -30.92 21.66
C LEU A 54 9.52 -29.81 22.13
N ILE A 55 8.56 -30.15 23.01
CA ILE A 55 7.55 -29.22 23.52
C ILE A 55 8.14 -28.13 24.43
N ILE A 56 9.13 -28.42 25.28
CA ILE A 56 9.49 -27.47 26.35
C ILE A 56 10.20 -26.22 25.80
N GLU A 57 11.08 -26.37 24.80
CA GLU A 57 11.78 -25.22 24.18
C GLU A 57 10.90 -24.43 23.18
N GLN A 58 9.91 -25.09 22.57
CA GLN A 58 8.90 -24.42 21.74
C GLN A 58 7.81 -23.75 22.58
N VAL A 59 7.49 -24.27 23.77
CA VAL A 59 6.51 -23.68 24.67
C VAL A 59 7.04 -22.41 25.30
N ASP A 60 8.29 -22.35 25.75
CA ASP A 60 8.83 -21.11 26.34
C ASP A 60 8.92 -19.97 25.32
N ASN A 61 9.34 -20.25 24.08
CA ASN A 61 9.31 -19.26 23.00
C ASN A 61 7.88 -18.86 22.60
N LYS A 62 6.93 -19.81 22.56
CA LYS A 62 5.53 -19.53 22.21
C LYS A 62 4.80 -18.76 23.32
N VAL A 63 5.15 -18.99 24.59
CA VAL A 63 4.60 -18.27 25.75
C VAL A 63 5.13 -16.84 25.80
N GLN A 64 6.41 -16.62 25.49
CA GLN A 64 7.01 -15.28 25.46
C GLN A 64 6.53 -14.47 24.24
N SER A 65 6.37 -15.11 23.07
CA SER A 65 5.72 -14.50 21.90
C SER A 65 4.24 -14.19 22.15
N ALA A 66 3.50 -15.08 22.83
CA ALA A 66 2.11 -14.85 23.19
C ALA A 66 1.95 -13.71 24.22
N SER A 67 2.79 -13.65 25.26
CA SER A 67 2.73 -12.56 26.25
C SER A 67 3.05 -11.19 25.65
N ASN A 68 4.01 -11.14 24.71
CA ASN A 68 4.33 -9.91 23.99
C ASN A 68 3.17 -9.49 23.08
N LEU A 69 2.55 -10.44 22.38
CA LEU A 69 1.41 -10.18 21.50
C LEU A 69 0.19 -9.66 22.28
N THR A 70 -0.13 -10.25 23.44
CA THR A 70 -1.22 -9.76 24.32
C THR A 70 -0.96 -8.33 24.79
N SER A 71 0.27 -8.01 25.20
CA SER A 71 0.62 -6.63 25.60
C SER A 71 0.57 -5.64 24.44
N THR A 72 0.85 -6.09 23.21
CA THR A 72 0.71 -5.29 21.99
C THR A 72 -0.76 -5.05 21.65
N ILE A 73 -1.62 -6.06 21.76
CA ILE A 73 -3.06 -5.95 21.46
C ILE A 73 -3.76 -4.97 22.40
N ASP A 74 -3.42 -4.99 23.70
CA ASP A 74 -4.05 -4.12 24.70
C ASP A 74 -3.92 -2.62 24.38
N LYS A 75 -2.86 -2.24 23.66
CA LYS A 75 -2.64 -0.86 23.20
C LYS A 75 -3.72 -0.35 22.25
N TYR A 76 -4.39 -1.23 21.54
CA TYR A 76 -5.40 -0.88 20.54
C TYR A 76 -6.82 -0.83 21.12
N LYS A 77 -7.01 -1.26 22.37
CA LYS A 77 -8.32 -1.23 23.02
C LYS A 77 -8.81 0.21 23.19
N GLY A 78 -9.99 0.48 22.62
CA GLY A 78 -10.63 1.80 22.68
C GLY A 78 -10.18 2.79 21.60
N LEU A 79 -9.27 2.40 20.71
CA LEU A 79 -8.94 3.17 19.52
C LEU A 79 -10.00 3.00 18.44
N THR A 80 -10.21 4.03 17.62
CA THR A 80 -10.98 3.88 16.38
C THR A 80 -10.19 3.04 15.35
N PRO A 81 -10.85 2.54 14.29
CA PRO A 81 -10.15 1.89 13.17
C PRO A 81 -9.04 2.77 12.56
N GLN A 82 -9.29 4.07 12.39
CA GLN A 82 -8.31 5.04 11.87
C GLN A 82 -7.14 5.28 12.82
N GLU A 83 -7.39 5.39 14.12
CA GLU A 83 -6.34 5.52 15.13
C GLU A 83 -5.48 4.26 15.18
N SER A 84 -6.11 3.08 15.08
CA SER A 84 -5.42 1.80 15.00
C SER A 84 -4.53 1.71 13.76
N LEU A 85 -5.04 2.11 12.59
CA LEU A 85 -4.27 2.15 11.34
C LEU A 85 -3.02 3.04 11.49
N ILE A 86 -3.19 4.25 12.04
CA ILE A 86 -2.09 5.20 12.25
C ILE A 86 -1.03 4.60 13.17
N GLU A 87 -1.46 3.92 14.24
CA GLU A 87 -0.54 3.35 15.21
C GLU A 87 0.23 2.15 14.64
N ILE A 88 -0.42 1.32 13.82
CA ILE A 88 0.23 0.25 13.05
C ILE A 88 1.31 0.84 12.15
N PHE A 89 0.99 1.84 11.32
CA PHE A 89 1.95 2.53 10.45
C PHE A 89 3.14 3.13 11.21
N LYS A 90 2.92 3.70 12.41
CA LYS A 90 4.01 4.25 13.23
C LYS A 90 4.94 3.16 13.76
N SER A 91 4.40 1.97 14.06
CA SER A 91 5.16 0.85 14.59
C SER A 91 5.98 0.09 13.53
N TYR A 92 5.66 0.28 12.25
CA TYR A 92 6.32 -0.34 11.09
C TYR A 92 7.86 -0.22 11.09
N GLY A 93 8.42 0.82 11.72
CA GLY A 93 9.87 1.03 11.78
C GLY A 93 10.60 0.35 12.94
N GLN A 94 9.89 -0.24 13.91
CA GLN A 94 10.52 -0.67 15.18
C GLN A 94 10.51 -2.18 15.41
N GLN A 95 9.60 -2.92 14.79
CA GLN A 95 9.50 -4.37 14.98
C GLN A 95 9.11 -5.00 13.64
N ASN A 96 9.85 -6.04 13.23
CA ASN A 96 9.52 -6.90 12.08
C ASN A 96 8.24 -7.73 12.35
N GLN A 97 7.19 -7.13 12.91
CA GLN A 97 5.91 -7.79 13.12
C GLN A 97 5.09 -7.63 11.84
N GLY A 98 4.68 -8.76 11.26
CA GLY A 98 3.81 -8.78 10.09
C GLY A 98 2.50 -8.05 10.42
N HIS A 99 2.23 -6.96 9.71
CA HIS A 99 1.04 -6.14 9.92
C HIS A 99 -0.24 -6.97 9.76
N ALA A 100 -0.22 -7.92 8.82
CA ALA A 100 -1.31 -8.86 8.62
C ALA A 100 -1.63 -9.64 9.89
N GLN A 101 -0.61 -10.16 10.58
CA GLN A 101 -0.80 -10.93 11.81
C GLN A 101 -1.43 -10.08 12.92
N LEU A 102 -0.94 -8.84 13.11
CA LEU A 102 -1.51 -7.95 14.12
C LEU A 102 -2.98 -7.64 13.82
N LEU A 103 -3.31 -7.28 12.58
CA LEU A 103 -4.68 -7.01 12.18
C LEU A 103 -5.61 -8.22 12.38
N ILE A 104 -5.14 -9.44 12.07
CA ILE A 104 -5.88 -10.69 12.35
C ILE A 104 -6.20 -10.83 13.84
N GLU A 105 -5.23 -10.58 14.73
CA GLU A 105 -5.46 -10.70 16.17
C GLU A 105 -6.38 -9.61 16.73
N LEU A 106 -6.29 -8.38 16.20
CA LEU A 106 -7.23 -7.30 16.56
C LEU A 106 -8.68 -7.65 16.18
N ILE A 107 -8.87 -8.34 15.05
CA ILE A 107 -10.20 -8.84 14.64
C ILE A 107 -10.66 -9.99 15.54
N LYS A 108 -9.81 -10.97 15.84
CA LYS A 108 -10.15 -12.09 16.73
C LYS A 108 -10.58 -11.64 18.13
N GLU A 109 -9.94 -10.59 18.65
CA GLU A 109 -10.26 -9.98 19.96
C GLU A 109 -11.48 -9.05 19.90
N GLY A 110 -12.09 -8.86 18.72
CA GLY A 110 -13.25 -8.01 18.53
C GLY A 110 -12.97 -6.51 18.72
N ILE A 111 -11.69 -6.10 18.60
CA ILE A 111 -11.29 -4.69 18.71
C ILE A 111 -11.63 -3.94 17.41
N ILE A 112 -11.48 -4.62 16.26
CA ILE A 112 -11.78 -4.07 14.93
C ILE A 112 -12.72 -5.03 14.21
N ASP A 113 -13.74 -4.49 13.53
CA ASP A 113 -14.60 -5.27 12.64
C ASP A 113 -13.81 -5.65 11.36
N PRO A 114 -13.91 -6.90 10.86
CA PRO A 114 -13.16 -7.38 9.69
C PRO A 114 -13.39 -6.57 8.40
N ASN A 115 -14.48 -5.79 8.33
CA ASN A 115 -14.82 -4.91 7.22
C ASN A 115 -14.94 -3.44 7.65
N ALA A 116 -14.43 -3.07 8.82
CA ALA A 116 -14.40 -1.67 9.25
C ALA A 116 -13.62 -0.82 8.24
N THR A 117 -14.15 0.36 7.91
CA THR A 117 -13.39 1.37 7.19
C THR A 117 -12.24 1.86 8.07
N MET A 118 -11.01 1.48 7.74
CA MET A 118 -9.82 1.83 8.52
C MET A 118 -9.32 3.24 8.22
N ARG A 119 -9.76 3.85 7.11
CA ARG A 119 -9.36 5.21 6.71
C ARG A 119 -10.54 6.17 6.71
N GLU A 120 -10.52 7.17 7.58
CA GLU A 120 -11.51 8.23 7.66
C GLU A 120 -11.23 9.29 6.59
N ARG A 121 -11.73 9.06 5.37
CA ARG A 121 -11.86 10.06 4.31
C ARG A 121 -13.06 9.71 3.43
N ASP A 122 -13.55 10.71 2.70
CA ASP A 122 -14.49 10.48 1.61
C ASP A 122 -13.94 9.41 0.66
N GLU A 123 -14.81 8.49 0.23
CA GLU A 123 -14.51 7.41 -0.75
C GLU A 123 -13.50 6.35 -0.28
N SER A 124 -13.25 6.21 1.02
CA SER A 124 -12.29 5.24 1.57
C SER A 124 -12.89 3.93 2.09
N ASP A 125 -14.17 3.66 1.80
CA ASP A 125 -14.94 2.48 2.26
C ASP A 125 -14.30 1.14 1.84
N HIS A 126 -13.45 1.18 0.81
CA HIS A 126 -12.67 0.04 0.33
C HIS A 126 -11.48 -0.33 1.24
N TYR A 127 -11.02 0.61 2.08
CA TYR A 127 -9.82 0.48 2.90
C TYR A 127 -10.11 -0.29 4.20
N THR A 128 -10.41 -1.58 4.07
CA THR A 128 -10.68 -2.53 5.16
C THR A 128 -9.39 -3.06 5.80
N PRO A 129 -9.43 -3.80 6.93
CA PRO A 129 -8.26 -4.46 7.50
C PRO A 129 -7.50 -5.35 6.50
N LEU A 130 -8.20 -6.15 5.68
CA LEU A 130 -7.55 -6.99 4.68
C LEU A 130 -6.87 -6.14 3.59
N TYR A 131 -7.55 -5.10 3.10
CA TYR A 131 -6.94 -4.15 2.15
C TYR A 131 -5.68 -3.52 2.73
N ALA A 132 -5.74 -3.05 3.98
CA ALA A 132 -4.62 -2.45 4.68
C ALA A 132 -3.47 -3.44 4.85
N ALA A 133 -3.75 -4.70 5.19
CA ALA A 133 -2.74 -5.74 5.30
C ALA A 133 -2.02 -5.99 3.98
N LEU A 134 -2.76 -6.13 2.88
CA LEU A 134 -2.20 -6.30 1.53
C LEU A 134 -1.34 -5.10 1.10
N PHE A 135 -1.78 -3.89 1.43
CA PHE A 135 -1.05 -2.67 1.09
C PHE A 135 0.22 -2.46 1.93
N MET A 136 0.23 -2.89 3.20
CA MET A 136 1.32 -2.61 4.13
C MET A 136 2.29 -3.77 4.32
N ASP A 137 1.94 -4.99 3.93
CA ASP A 137 2.70 -6.20 4.24
C ASP A 137 3.02 -7.00 2.98
N ASN A 138 4.16 -6.69 2.36
CA ASN A 138 4.65 -7.39 1.16
C ASN A 138 4.93 -8.88 1.40
N ALA A 139 4.94 -9.33 2.66
CA ALA A 139 5.17 -10.73 3.03
C ALA A 139 3.88 -11.46 3.46
N ILE A 140 2.70 -10.87 3.22
CA ILE A 140 1.42 -11.50 3.51
C ILE A 140 1.28 -12.84 2.77
N THR A 141 0.81 -13.85 3.49
CA THR A 141 0.64 -15.21 2.98
C THR A 141 -0.81 -15.54 2.64
N ILE A 142 -1.04 -16.53 1.79
CA ILE A 142 -2.39 -17.02 1.48
C ILE A 142 -3.09 -17.55 2.73
N GLU A 143 -2.36 -18.18 3.65
CA GLU A 143 -2.89 -18.63 4.93
C GLU A 143 -3.42 -17.45 5.76
N GLN A 144 -2.70 -16.33 5.83
CA GLN A 144 -3.16 -15.13 6.52
C GLN A 144 -4.37 -14.50 5.83
N ILE A 145 -4.38 -14.46 4.49
CA ILE A 145 -5.54 -13.98 3.72
C ILE A 145 -6.76 -14.84 4.05
N ASN A 146 -6.63 -16.17 4.04
CA ASN A 146 -7.71 -17.08 4.40
C ASN A 146 -8.20 -16.85 5.83
N LEU A 147 -7.31 -16.57 6.79
CA LEU A 147 -7.72 -16.20 8.14
C LEU A 147 -8.56 -14.91 8.18
N PHE A 148 -8.23 -13.89 7.38
CA PHE A 148 -9.10 -12.71 7.24
C PHE A 148 -10.49 -13.09 6.71
N ILE A 149 -10.56 -13.95 5.68
CA ILE A 149 -11.83 -14.41 5.10
C ILE A 149 -12.66 -15.22 6.11
N GLU A 150 -12.02 -16.13 6.85
CA GLU A 150 -12.66 -16.92 7.92
C GLU A 150 -13.23 -16.03 9.03
N LEU A 151 -12.57 -14.90 9.30
CA LEU A 151 -13.04 -13.89 10.25
C LEU A 151 -14.12 -12.97 9.66
N GLY A 152 -14.48 -13.14 8.38
CA GLY A 152 -15.57 -12.41 7.72
C GLY A 152 -15.13 -11.23 6.85
N ALA A 153 -13.84 -11.06 6.58
CA ALA A 153 -13.38 -10.02 5.66
C ALA A 153 -13.85 -10.30 4.23
N MET A 154 -14.18 -9.23 3.50
CA MET A 154 -14.62 -9.30 2.11
C MET A 154 -13.54 -8.76 1.17
N VAL A 155 -13.41 -9.43 0.01
CA VAL A 155 -12.66 -8.93 -1.14
C VAL A 155 -13.66 -8.25 -2.08
N GLN A 156 -13.39 -7.01 -2.46
CA GLN A 156 -14.31 -6.24 -3.31
C GLN A 156 -13.78 -6.17 -4.74
N ASP A 157 -14.71 -6.18 -5.70
CA ASP A 157 -14.42 -5.83 -7.08
C ASP A 157 -14.72 -4.34 -7.32
N SER A 158 -13.84 -3.48 -6.81
CA SER A 158 -13.93 -2.02 -6.96
C SER A 158 -12.63 -1.46 -7.52
N ALA A 159 -12.67 -0.23 -8.08
CA ALA A 159 -11.49 0.36 -8.72
C ALA A 159 -10.24 0.40 -7.80
N PRO A 160 -10.34 0.77 -6.50
CA PRO A 160 -9.18 0.72 -5.60
C PRO A 160 -8.61 -0.69 -5.40
N TRP A 161 -9.47 -1.70 -5.27
CA TRP A 161 -9.05 -3.10 -5.16
C TRP A 161 -8.42 -3.61 -6.46
N ARG A 162 -8.96 -3.22 -7.63
CA ARG A 162 -8.36 -3.56 -8.93
C ARG A 162 -6.97 -2.95 -9.08
N SER A 163 -6.75 -1.72 -8.62
CA SER A 163 -5.42 -1.12 -8.58
C SER A 163 -4.48 -1.87 -7.63
N LEU A 164 -4.93 -2.20 -6.42
CA LEU A 164 -4.15 -3.01 -5.47
C LEU A 164 -3.78 -4.39 -6.07
N PHE A 165 -4.70 -5.05 -6.78
CA PHE A 165 -4.41 -6.33 -7.44
C PHE A 165 -3.23 -6.26 -8.41
N GLY A 166 -3.02 -5.12 -9.08
CA GLY A 166 -1.87 -4.91 -9.96
C GLY A 166 -0.52 -5.01 -9.24
N GLU A 167 -0.48 -4.77 -7.93
CA GLU A 167 0.74 -4.76 -7.12
C GLU A 167 1.07 -6.13 -6.50
N LEU A 168 0.17 -7.12 -6.63
CA LEU A 168 0.29 -8.39 -5.92
C LEU A 168 1.11 -9.43 -6.67
N GLU A 169 1.74 -10.33 -5.92
CA GLU A 169 2.34 -11.54 -6.46
C GLU A 169 1.29 -12.40 -7.19
N PRO A 170 1.65 -13.09 -8.30
CA PRO A 170 0.70 -13.84 -9.13
C PRO A 170 -0.17 -14.84 -8.35
N GLU A 171 0.40 -15.52 -7.36
CA GLU A 171 -0.32 -16.51 -6.56
C GLU A 171 -1.40 -15.87 -5.66
N ILE A 172 -1.05 -14.73 -5.04
CA ILE A 172 -1.97 -13.95 -4.20
C ILE A 172 -3.07 -13.33 -5.07
N PHE A 173 -2.71 -12.79 -6.23
CA PHE A 173 -3.63 -12.26 -7.21
C PHE A 173 -4.69 -13.29 -7.61
N GLU A 174 -4.28 -14.51 -7.97
CA GLU A 174 -5.23 -15.56 -8.38
C GLU A 174 -6.20 -15.92 -7.26
N HIS A 175 -5.67 -16.06 -6.05
CA HIS A 175 -6.46 -16.40 -4.87
C HIS A 175 -7.51 -15.32 -4.57
N LEU A 176 -7.11 -14.04 -4.52
CA LEU A 176 -8.04 -12.94 -4.21
C LEU A 176 -9.06 -12.70 -5.31
N THR A 177 -8.65 -12.77 -6.59
CA THR A 177 -9.60 -12.59 -7.70
C THR A 177 -10.63 -13.72 -7.77
N GLN A 178 -10.26 -14.94 -7.34
CA GLN A 178 -11.21 -16.03 -7.14
C GLN A 178 -12.19 -15.73 -5.99
N LEU A 179 -11.70 -15.25 -4.84
CA LEU A 179 -12.53 -14.87 -3.70
C LEU A 179 -13.51 -13.72 -4.03
N ALA A 180 -13.07 -12.77 -4.87
CA ALA A 180 -13.88 -11.66 -5.36
C ALA A 180 -14.90 -12.07 -6.45
N ASN A 181 -14.87 -13.33 -6.92
CA ASN A 181 -15.66 -13.82 -8.06
C ASN A 181 -15.46 -12.99 -9.35
N ILE A 182 -14.25 -12.48 -9.58
CA ILE A 182 -13.91 -11.78 -10.82
C ILE A 182 -13.80 -12.81 -11.94
N ASP A 183 -14.55 -12.60 -13.01
CA ASP A 183 -14.54 -13.51 -14.15
C ASP A 183 -13.19 -13.49 -14.88
N HIS A 184 -12.93 -14.52 -15.68
CA HIS A 184 -11.64 -14.67 -16.34
C HIS A 184 -11.33 -13.51 -17.30
N GLU A 185 -12.33 -12.99 -18.02
CA GLU A 185 -12.14 -11.91 -18.98
C GLU A 185 -11.73 -10.61 -18.25
N ASP A 186 -12.40 -10.29 -17.15
CA ASP A 186 -12.08 -9.15 -16.30
C ASP A 186 -10.72 -9.28 -15.61
N LYS A 187 -10.32 -10.49 -15.22
CA LYS A 187 -8.97 -10.74 -14.68
C LYS A 187 -7.90 -10.38 -15.70
N LEU A 188 -8.09 -10.73 -16.97
CA LEU A 188 -7.12 -10.41 -18.02
C LEU A 188 -7.02 -8.90 -18.27
N LEU A 189 -8.09 -8.13 -18.03
CA LEU A 189 -8.06 -6.66 -18.09
C LEU A 189 -7.21 -6.03 -16.97
N LEU A 190 -6.92 -6.76 -15.89
CA LEU A 190 -6.03 -6.29 -14.82
C LEU A 190 -4.54 -6.28 -15.23
N VAL A 191 -4.20 -6.77 -16.44
CA VAL A 191 -2.84 -6.65 -16.98
C VAL A 191 -2.39 -5.20 -17.04
N GLU A 192 -3.29 -4.27 -17.32
CA GLU A 192 -3.00 -2.84 -17.31
C GLU A 192 -2.60 -2.34 -15.92
N GLN A 193 -3.27 -2.81 -14.86
CA GLN A 193 -2.94 -2.45 -13.48
C GLN A 193 -1.56 -2.98 -13.09
N SER A 194 -1.22 -4.20 -13.51
CA SER A 194 0.12 -4.77 -13.27
C SER A 194 1.24 -3.98 -13.98
N LEU A 195 0.97 -3.44 -15.17
CA LEU A 195 1.91 -2.58 -15.89
C LEU A 195 2.09 -1.24 -15.16
N TRP A 196 1.01 -0.60 -14.72
CA TRP A 196 1.09 0.65 -13.94
C TRP A 196 1.82 0.49 -12.60
N ALA A 197 1.64 -0.67 -11.96
CA ALA A 197 2.34 -1.05 -10.74
C ALA A 197 3.81 -1.46 -10.97
N ASN A 198 4.28 -1.50 -12.23
CA ASN A 198 5.59 -2.07 -12.60
C ASN A 198 5.79 -3.52 -12.09
N ASN A 199 4.70 -4.27 -11.98
CA ASN A 199 4.71 -5.66 -11.55
C ASN A 199 4.87 -6.59 -12.76
N LYS A 200 6.13 -6.79 -13.16
CA LYS A 200 6.50 -7.60 -14.33
C LYS A 200 6.03 -9.05 -14.22
N ASP A 201 6.10 -9.64 -13.02
CA ASP A 201 5.78 -11.06 -12.84
C ASP A 201 4.27 -11.30 -13.00
N LEU A 202 3.43 -10.42 -12.45
CA LEU A 202 1.99 -10.46 -12.71
C LEU A 202 1.63 -10.16 -14.17
N ALA A 203 2.25 -9.15 -14.78
CA ALA A 203 2.02 -8.81 -16.18
C ALA A 203 2.34 -10.00 -17.11
N LYS A 204 3.46 -10.68 -16.86
CA LYS A 204 3.88 -11.88 -17.58
C LYS A 204 2.92 -13.05 -17.35
N HIS A 205 2.50 -13.27 -16.10
CA HIS A 205 1.53 -14.31 -15.75
C HIS A 205 0.21 -14.12 -16.51
N LEU A 206 -0.34 -12.91 -16.50
CA LEU A 206 -1.59 -12.59 -17.22
C LEU A 206 -1.43 -12.70 -18.74
N TYR A 207 -0.31 -12.24 -19.29
CA TYR A 207 0.00 -12.40 -20.72
C TYR A 207 0.06 -13.88 -21.13
N GLN A 208 0.66 -14.74 -20.31
CA GLN A 208 0.73 -16.18 -20.55
C GLN A 208 -0.64 -16.86 -20.48
N GLN A 209 -1.61 -16.28 -19.76
CA GLN A 209 -2.99 -16.72 -19.75
C GLN A 209 -3.83 -16.20 -20.93
N GLY A 210 -3.24 -15.39 -21.81
CA GLY A 210 -3.92 -14.85 -23.00
C GLY A 210 -4.41 -13.42 -22.85
N ALA A 211 -3.97 -12.67 -21.83
CA ALA A 211 -4.27 -11.25 -21.73
C ALA A 211 -3.72 -10.52 -22.98
N THR A 212 -4.57 -9.72 -23.60
CA THR A 212 -4.14 -8.82 -24.68
C THR A 212 -3.57 -7.56 -24.06
N ILE A 213 -2.32 -7.24 -24.40
CA ILE A 213 -1.68 -6.01 -23.94
C ILE A 213 -1.70 -5.00 -25.08
N ALA A 214 -2.42 -3.91 -24.89
CA ALA A 214 -2.41 -2.76 -25.77
C ALA A 214 -1.67 -1.60 -25.09
N LEU A 215 -0.35 -1.52 -25.29
CA LEU A 215 0.44 -0.40 -24.77
C LEU A 215 0.08 0.88 -25.52
N ASN A 216 -0.69 1.75 -24.88
CA ASN A 216 -0.91 3.10 -25.36
C ASN A 216 0.28 4.01 -24.98
N GLN A 217 0.30 5.22 -25.56
CA GLN A 217 1.39 6.18 -25.36
C GLN A 217 1.56 6.59 -23.88
N ASP A 218 0.46 6.71 -23.13
CA ASP A 218 0.48 7.16 -21.74
C ASP A 218 1.06 6.09 -20.80
N MET A 219 0.70 4.83 -21.01
CA MET A 219 1.28 3.69 -20.30
C MET A 219 2.77 3.57 -20.58
N LEU A 220 3.15 3.65 -21.85
CA LEU A 220 4.56 3.58 -22.21
C LEU A 220 5.32 4.75 -21.61
N TYR A 221 4.75 5.96 -21.63
CA TYR A 221 5.33 7.13 -20.98
C TYR A 221 5.51 6.91 -19.48
N GLY A 222 4.48 6.46 -18.76
CA GLY A 222 4.56 6.15 -17.33
C GLY A 222 5.65 5.14 -17.02
N LEU A 223 5.75 4.08 -17.82
CA LEU A 223 6.76 3.03 -17.67
C LEU A 223 8.19 3.55 -17.88
N VAL A 224 8.46 4.38 -18.89
CA VAL A 224 9.81 4.92 -19.10
C VAL A 224 10.13 6.12 -18.20
N TYR A 225 9.10 6.79 -17.66
CA TYR A 225 9.26 7.91 -16.73
C TYR A 225 9.68 7.44 -15.33
N GLN A 226 9.20 6.28 -14.88
CA GLN A 226 9.63 5.70 -13.60
C GLN A 226 11.07 5.19 -13.67
N ASP A 227 11.87 5.51 -12.65
CA ASP A 227 13.22 4.96 -12.51
C ASP A 227 13.12 3.48 -12.12
N ASN A 228 13.95 2.62 -12.72
CA ASN A 228 14.04 1.15 -12.49
C ASN A 228 13.09 0.23 -13.30
N ASN A 229 12.48 0.70 -14.38
CA ASN A 229 11.62 -0.16 -15.21
C ASN A 229 12.36 -0.94 -16.31
N GLY A 230 13.70 -1.03 -16.24
CA GLY A 230 14.52 -1.64 -17.30
C GLY A 230 14.16 -3.09 -17.63
N GLU A 231 13.78 -3.88 -16.62
CA GLU A 231 13.35 -5.27 -16.82
C GLU A 231 11.98 -5.35 -17.51
N MET A 232 11.03 -4.50 -17.12
CA MET A 232 9.72 -4.41 -17.77
C MET A 232 9.86 -3.96 -19.22
N ILE A 233 10.67 -2.94 -19.50
CA ILE A 233 10.93 -2.44 -20.86
C ILE A 233 11.59 -3.51 -21.73
N SER A 234 12.55 -4.27 -21.17
CA SER A 234 13.18 -5.39 -21.89
C SER A 234 12.14 -6.45 -22.25
N TRP A 235 11.28 -6.83 -21.29
CA TRP A 235 10.21 -7.79 -21.53
C TRP A 235 9.19 -7.30 -22.59
N ILE A 236 8.83 -6.01 -22.58
CA ILE A 236 7.97 -5.38 -23.59
C ILE A 236 8.57 -5.48 -25.00
N LEU A 237 9.87 -5.22 -25.14
CA LEU A 237 10.59 -5.34 -26.41
C LEU A 237 10.68 -6.79 -26.89
N ASP A 238 11.02 -7.72 -25.98
CA ASP A 238 11.16 -9.14 -26.28
C ASP A 238 9.84 -9.76 -26.79
N ASN A 239 8.70 -9.24 -26.33
CA ASN A 239 7.36 -9.71 -26.72
C ASN A 239 6.73 -8.86 -27.83
N ASN A 240 7.48 -7.95 -28.46
CA ASN A 240 7.02 -7.05 -29.52
C ASN A 240 5.76 -6.24 -29.13
N LEU A 241 5.62 -5.89 -27.84
CA LEU A 241 4.50 -5.11 -27.33
C LEU A 241 4.65 -3.61 -27.66
N ALA A 242 5.89 -3.17 -27.88
CA ALA A 242 6.24 -1.86 -28.43
C ALA A 242 7.53 -1.96 -29.26
N SER A 243 7.70 -1.09 -30.25
CA SER A 243 8.92 -1.03 -31.04
C SER A 243 10.04 -0.27 -30.31
N SER A 244 11.31 -0.58 -30.62
CA SER A 244 12.45 0.17 -30.09
C SER A 244 12.39 1.67 -30.40
N GLU A 245 11.79 2.05 -31.53
CA GLU A 245 11.56 3.44 -31.89
C GLU A 245 10.54 4.10 -30.96
N GLN A 246 9.40 3.44 -30.68
CA GLN A 246 8.40 3.95 -29.73
C GLN A 246 9.00 4.12 -28.33
N ILE A 247 9.78 3.14 -27.86
CA ILE A 247 10.49 3.25 -26.57
C ILE A 247 11.43 4.45 -26.60
N ALA A 248 12.30 4.56 -27.61
CA ALA A 248 13.32 5.60 -27.69
C ALA A 248 12.71 7.01 -27.74
N THR A 249 11.69 7.22 -28.58
CA THR A 249 10.97 8.50 -28.66
C THR A 249 10.31 8.85 -27.33
N THR A 250 9.64 7.89 -26.69
CA THR A 250 8.97 8.14 -25.41
C THR A 250 9.97 8.40 -24.28
N SER A 251 11.08 7.67 -24.22
CA SER A 251 12.15 7.91 -23.24
C SER A 251 12.80 9.28 -23.41
N GLN A 252 13.02 9.73 -24.65
CA GLN A 252 13.55 11.07 -24.91
C GLN A 252 12.58 12.16 -24.40
N GLN A 253 11.28 11.99 -24.66
CA GLN A 253 10.25 12.90 -24.16
C GLN A 253 10.22 12.91 -22.62
N ALA A 254 10.19 11.73 -21.98
CA ALA A 254 10.19 11.60 -20.53
C ALA A 254 11.43 12.26 -19.89
N GLU A 255 12.62 12.11 -20.49
CA GLU A 255 13.85 12.75 -19.99
C GLU A 255 13.79 14.28 -20.10
N GLN A 256 13.27 14.80 -21.22
CA GLN A 256 13.05 16.25 -21.37
C GLN A 256 12.08 16.78 -20.30
N ASP A 257 10.99 16.05 -20.05
CA ASP A 257 10.01 16.44 -19.05
C ASP A 257 10.57 16.35 -17.62
N LYS A 258 11.41 15.36 -17.30
CA LYS A 258 12.16 15.30 -16.03
C LYS A 258 13.05 16.53 -15.83
N VAL A 259 13.77 16.94 -16.88
CA VAL A 259 14.62 18.15 -16.84
C VAL A 259 13.78 19.40 -16.61
N ILE A 260 12.66 19.56 -17.34
CA ILE A 260 11.74 20.69 -17.18
C ILE A 260 11.15 20.71 -15.77
N ALA A 261 10.66 19.58 -15.27
CA ALA A 261 10.11 19.46 -13.93
C ALA A 261 11.14 19.82 -12.85
N LYS A 262 12.39 19.39 -12.99
CA LYS A 262 13.49 19.74 -12.07
C LYS A 262 13.82 21.24 -12.08
N GLN A 263 13.79 21.87 -13.27
CA GLN A 263 13.97 23.32 -13.40
C GLN A 263 12.82 24.08 -12.73
N GLN A 264 11.56 23.71 -13.01
CA GLN A 264 10.38 24.31 -12.41
C GLN A 264 10.35 24.15 -10.88
N ALA A 265 10.69 22.96 -10.36
CA ALA A 265 10.81 22.73 -8.93
C ALA A 265 11.87 23.63 -8.29
N THR A 266 13.01 23.81 -8.95
CA THR A 266 14.07 24.72 -8.50
C THR A 266 13.61 26.17 -8.48
N GLU A 267 12.92 26.64 -9.53
CA GLU A 267 12.36 27.98 -9.59
C GLU A 267 11.31 28.23 -8.51
N ASN A 268 10.41 27.27 -8.29
CA ASN A 268 9.38 27.35 -7.26
C ASN A 268 10.00 27.37 -5.86
N ASN A 269 11.01 26.55 -5.60
CA ASN A 269 11.76 26.57 -4.34
C ASN A 269 12.45 27.93 -4.11
N ASN A 270 13.02 28.53 -5.16
CA ASN A 270 13.63 29.86 -5.05
C ASN A 270 12.59 30.97 -4.79
N LYS A 271 11.44 30.93 -5.46
CA LYS A 271 10.32 31.86 -5.21
C LYS A 271 9.83 31.74 -3.76
N PHE A 272 9.66 30.51 -3.29
CA PHE A 272 9.26 30.23 -1.91
C PHE A 272 10.30 30.72 -0.89
N LEU A 273 11.58 30.43 -1.10
CA LEU A 273 12.65 30.94 -0.24
C LEU A 273 12.67 32.47 -0.20
N ASN A 274 12.56 33.14 -1.35
CA ASN A 274 12.52 34.60 -1.40
C ASN A 274 11.32 35.16 -0.61
N PHE A 275 10.16 34.53 -0.69
CA PHE A 275 8.98 34.90 0.09
C PHE A 275 9.20 34.70 1.60
N MET A 276 9.76 33.56 2.01
CA MET A 276 9.96 33.22 3.42
C MET A 276 11.07 34.05 4.09
N LYS A 277 12.02 34.57 3.31
CA LYS A 277 13.14 35.37 3.81
C LYS A 277 12.68 36.56 4.67
N ASP A 278 11.57 37.19 4.31
CA ASP A 278 11.02 38.34 5.03
C ASP A 278 10.06 37.94 6.17
N GLN A 279 9.72 36.65 6.28
CA GLN A 279 8.75 36.11 7.25
C GLN A 279 9.39 35.30 8.38
N MET A 280 10.69 35.00 8.29
CA MET A 280 11.42 34.12 9.21
C MET A 280 12.65 34.79 9.79
N THR A 281 13.15 34.25 10.90
CA THR A 281 14.48 34.62 11.41
C THR A 281 15.59 34.04 10.52
N ASP A 282 16.80 34.61 10.60
CA ASP A 282 17.96 34.11 9.84
C ASP A 282 18.29 32.64 10.13
N GLU A 283 18.14 32.19 11.39
CA GLU A 283 18.38 30.78 11.78
C GLU A 283 17.36 29.84 11.10
N GLU A 284 16.08 30.21 11.08
CA GLU A 284 15.01 29.43 10.46
C GLU A 284 15.10 29.43 8.94
N TYR A 285 15.41 30.58 8.34
CA TYR A 285 15.59 30.71 6.91
C TYR A 285 16.77 29.86 6.42
N LYS A 286 17.90 29.88 7.15
CA LYS A 286 19.06 29.04 6.84
C LYS A 286 18.70 27.55 6.91
N PHE A 287 17.99 27.13 7.96
CA PHE A 287 17.53 25.75 8.08
C PHE A 287 16.65 25.35 6.88
N LEU A 288 15.73 26.22 6.46
CA LEU A 288 14.87 25.96 5.30
C LEU A 288 15.65 25.84 4.00
N GLN A 289 16.69 26.67 3.80
CA GLN A 289 17.58 26.56 2.64
C GLN A 289 18.32 25.22 2.60
N GLU A 290 18.87 24.78 3.74
CA GLU A 290 19.57 23.49 3.87
C GLU A 290 18.60 22.32 3.62
N PHE A 291 17.40 22.38 4.19
CA PHE A 291 16.36 21.37 4.00
C PHE A 291 15.93 21.21 2.53
N LEU A 292 15.74 22.32 1.80
CA LEU A 292 15.36 22.28 0.39
C LEU A 292 16.52 21.90 -0.54
N ALA A 293 17.77 22.10 -0.12
CA ALA A 293 18.95 21.67 -0.88
C ALA A 293 19.14 20.15 -0.85
N ASP A 294 18.78 19.50 0.26
CA ASP A 294 18.88 18.05 0.47
C ASP A 294 17.83 17.23 -0.32
N LYS A 295 16.83 17.92 -0.92
CA LYS A 295 15.74 17.31 -1.71
C LYS A 295 15.95 17.39 -3.23
N LYS A 296 17.12 17.83 -3.72
CA LYS A 296 17.45 18.05 -5.14
C LYS A 296 18.26 16.93 -5.79
#